data_AF-A0A8T4DWT8-F1
#
_entry.id   AF-A0A8T4DWT8-F1
#
_cell.length_a   1.000
_cell.length_b   1.000
_cell.length_c   1.000
_cell.angle_alpha   90.00
_cell.angle_beta   90.00
_cell.angle_gamma   90.00
#
_symmetry.space_group_name_H-M   'P 1'
#
loop_
_entity.id
_entity.type
_entity.pdbx_description
1 polymer ?
#
loop_
_entity_poly.entity_id
_entity_poly.type
_entity_poly.pdbx_seq_one_letter_code
_entity_poly.pdbx_strand_id
1 'polypeptide(L)' 'MAEFIWHWTKENTKIFTTQIEIAEQAMKEGFFVMGARLRPNQSDM' A
#
# COMPACT_ATOMS: atom_id res chain seq x y z
N MET A 1 15.09 -0.94 7.14
CA MET A 1 14.02 -1.50 6.28
C MET A 1 13.16 -0.34 5.79
N ALA A 2 12.91 -0.22 4.49
CA ALA A 2 11.87 0.66 4.00
C ALA A 2 10.52 -0.05 4.19
N GLU A 3 9.64 0.52 4.99
CA GLU A 3 8.28 0.00 5.14
C GLU A 3 7.48 0.50 3.92
N PHE A 4 6.84 -0.39 3.18
CA PHE A 4 5.95 -0.02 2.08
C PHE A 4 4.53 -0.21 2.57
N ILE A 5 3.68 0.79 2.35
CA ILE A 5 2.24 0.67 2.54
C ILE A 5 1.60 0.58 1.16
N TRP A 6 0.86 -0.49 0.94
CA TRP A 6 0.05 -0.72 -0.24
C TRP A 6 -1.38 -0.29 0.07
N HIS A 7 -2.01 0.39 -0.87
CA HIS A 7 -3.40 0.74 -0.72
C HIS A 7 -4.16 0.70 -2.05
N TRP A 8 -5.44 0.35 -1.97
CA TRP A 8 -6.35 0.36 -3.11
C TRP A 8 -7.76 0.72 -2.67
N THR A 9 -8.60 1.05 -3.63
CA THR A 9 -10.02 1.36 -3.39
C THR A 9 -10.87 0.17 -3.84
N LYS A 10 -11.71 -0.32 -2.93
CA LYS A 10 -12.75 -1.32 -3.22
C LYS A 10 -14.11 -0.71 -2.91
N GLU A 11 -14.92 -0.48 -3.95
CA GLU A 11 -16.35 -0.11 -3.83
C GLU A 11 -16.68 1.10 -2.93
N ASN A 12 -15.73 2.04 -2.74
CA ASN A 12 -15.78 3.22 -1.85
C ASN A 12 -15.04 3.08 -0.50
N THR A 13 -14.40 1.94 -0.24
CA THR A 13 -13.53 1.74 0.92
C THR A 13 -12.07 1.75 0.47
N LYS A 14 -11.22 2.55 1.14
CA LYS A 14 -9.76 2.45 0.97
C LYS A 14 -9.21 1.38 1.90
N ILE A 15 -8.52 0.40 1.33
CA ILE A 15 -7.84 -0.67 2.07
C ILE A 15 -6.35 -0.33 2.09
N PHE A 16 -5.71 -0.47 3.26
CA PHE A 16 -4.28 -0.25 3.45
C PHE A 16 -3.66 -1.52 4.05
N THR A 17 -2.52 -1.94 3.53
CA THR A 17 -1.78 -3.11 4.03
C THR A 17 -0.28 -2.91 3.84
N THR A 18 0.53 -3.46 4.73
CA THR A 18 1.99 -3.55 4.56
C THR A 18 2.41 -4.90 3.97
N GLN A 19 1.47 -5.84 3.84
CA GLN A 19 1.73 -7.18 3.33
C GLN A 19 1.67 -7.20 1.80
N ILE A 20 2.79 -7.57 1.17
CA ILE A 20 2.92 -7.62 -0.30
C ILE A 20 1.98 -8.68 -0.90
N GLU A 21 1.82 -9.83 -0.25
CA GLU A 21 0.97 -10.93 -0.75
C GLU A 21 -0.49 -10.49 -0.95
N ILE A 22 -1.01 -9.67 -0.02
CA ILE A 22 -2.37 -9.13 -0.14
C ILE A 22 -2.46 -8.10 -1.26
N ALA A 23 -1.42 -7.28 -1.43
CA ALA A 23 -1.35 -6.31 -2.53
C ALA A 23 -1.29 -7.01 -3.90
N GLU A 24 -0.51 -8.09 -4.03
CA GLU A 24 -0.45 -8.90 -5.25
C GLU A 24 -1.78 -9.60 -5.55
N GLN A 25 -2.44 -10.13 -4.52
CA GLN A 25 -3.76 -10.74 -4.69
C GLN A 25 -4.78 -9.70 -5.19
N ALA A 26 -4.77 -8.50 -4.62
CA ALA A 26 -5.64 -7.41 -5.07
C ALA A 26 -5.33 -6.99 -6.53
N MET A 27 -4.07 -6.99 -6.96
CA MET A 27 -3.72 -6.77 -8.36
C MET A 27 -4.26 -7.87 -9.28
N LYS A 28 -4.18 -9.15 -8.86
CA LYS A 28 -4.74 -10.29 -9.62
C LYS A 28 -6.27 -10.22 -9.75
N GLU A 29 -6.94 -9.72 -8.72
CA GLU A 29 -8.39 -9.46 -8.75
C GLU A 29 -8.77 -8.25 -9.62
N GLY A 30 -7.79 -7.49 -10.14
CA GLY A 30 -8.01 -6.34 -11.01
C GLY A 30 -8.17 -5.01 -10.27
N PHE A 31 -7.84 -4.95 -8.98
CA PHE A 31 -7.86 -3.70 -8.22
C PHE A 31 -6.64 -2.83 -8.54
N PHE A 32 -6.86 -1.51 -8.54
CA PHE A 32 -5.80 -0.55 -8.73
C PHE A 32 -5.03 -0.32 -7.41
N VAL A 33 -3.90 -1.01 -7.26
CA VAL A 33 -3.05 -0.97 -6.07
C VAL A 33 -1.92 0.04 -6.23
N MET A 34 -1.79 0.96 -5.27
CA MET A 34 -0.70 1.94 -5.17
C MET A 34 0.21 1.59 -4.00
N GLY A 35 1.53 1.67 -4.22
CA GLY A 35 2.54 1.54 -3.17
C GLY A 35 3.10 2.90 -2.76
N ALA A 36 3.02 3.24 -1.48
CA ALA A 36 3.72 4.37 -0.91
C ALA A 36 4.86 3.88 -0.02
N ARG A 37 6.08 4.38 -0.28
CA ARG A 37 7.23 4.14 0.59
C ARG A 37 7.06 4.99 1.85
N LEU A 38 6.86 4.35 3.01
CA LEU A 38 7.02 5.04 4.28
C LEU A 38 8.50 5.41 4.39
N ARG A 39 8.79 6.70 4.23
CA ARG A 39 10.08 7.21 4.67
C ARG A 39 10.09 7.09 6.19
N PRO A 40 11.05 6.39 6.81
CA PRO A 40 11.26 6.53 8.23
C PRO A 40 11.67 7.98 8.45
N ASN A 41 10.76 8.75 9.05
CA ASN A 41 11.00 10.06 9.65
C ASN A 41 12.17 10.85 9.03
N GLN A 42 11.90 11.54 7.91
CA GLN A 42 12.73 12.69 7.59
C GLN A 42 12.30 13.77 8.60
N SER A 43 12.87 13.71 9.81
CA SER A 43 12.92 14.85 10.71
C SER A 43 13.57 15.96 9.91
N ASP A 44 12.73 16.87 9.44
CA ASP A 44 13.13 18.20 9.03
C ASP A 44 13.86 18.81 10.23
N MET A 45 15.18 18.95 10.11
CA MET A 45 16.02 19.78 10.97
C MET A 45 16.10 21.16 10.35
#